data_AF-A0A2T1ELX6-F1
#
_entry.id   AF-A0A2T1ELX6-F1
#
_cell.length_a   1.000
_cell.length_b   1.000
_cell.length_c   1.000
_cell.angle_alpha   90.00
_cell.angle_beta   90.00
_cell.angle_gamma   90.00
#
_symmetry.space_group_name_H-M   'P 1'
#
loop_
_entity.id
_entity.type
_entity.pdbx_description
1 polymer ?
#
loop_
_entity_poly.entity_id
_entity_poly.type
_entity_poly.pdbx_seq_one_letter_code
_entity_poly.pdbx_strand_id
1 'polypeptide(L)' 'MPKSKIFEEQYPTIHRFVEEIGSIEIGQHEMISSFVRAYDLGGTVYEGKDNYPSLEEALQDLEAGIKAYLDEHGI' A
#
# COMPACT_ATOMS: atom_id res chain seq x y z
N MET A 1 13.07 -13.44 22.91
CA MET A 1 11.89 -13.20 22.06
C MET A 1 12.41 -12.91 20.66
N PRO A 2 11.90 -13.55 19.59
CA PRO A 2 12.25 -13.11 18.25
C PRO A 2 11.82 -11.65 18.11
N LYS A 3 12.72 -10.78 17.62
CA LYS A 3 12.35 -9.40 17.29
C LYS A 3 11.27 -9.48 16.23
N SER A 4 10.09 -8.93 16.51
CA SER A 4 9.15 -8.57 15.44
C SER A 4 9.95 -7.77 14.42
N LYS A 5 9.88 -8.14 13.14
CA LYS A 5 10.37 -7.25 12.10
C LYS A 5 9.56 -5.96 12.22
N ILE A 6 10.25 -4.83 12.15
CA ILE A 6 9.58 -3.53 12.22
C ILE A 6 8.79 -3.35 10.92
N PHE A 7 7.69 -2.60 10.92
CA PHE A 7 6.81 -2.46 9.76
C PHE A 7 7.59 -2.03 8.50
N GLU A 8 8.55 -1.13 8.65
CA GLU A 8 9.42 -0.61 7.59
C GLU A 8 10.33 -1.69 6.98
N GLU A 9 10.66 -2.74 7.74
CA GLU A 9 11.44 -3.88 7.22
C GLU A 9 10.57 -4.84 6.40
N GLN A 10 9.27 -4.93 6.69
CA GLN A 10 8.33 -5.78 5.98
C GLN A 10 7.72 -5.10 4.76
N TYR A 11 7.51 -3.78 4.86
CA TYR A 11 6.83 -2.94 3.88
C TYR A 11 7.64 -1.68 3.57
N PRO A 12 8.88 -1.83 3.07
CA PRO A 12 9.77 -0.70 2.85
C PRO A 12 9.23 0.30 1.81
N THR A 13 8.46 -0.16 0.83
CA THR A 13 7.90 0.71 -0.21
C THR A 13 6.73 1.52 0.34
N ILE A 14 5.82 0.90 1.09
CA ILE A 14 4.74 1.62 1.78
C ILE A 14 5.34 2.66 2.74
N HIS A 15 6.36 2.29 3.51
CA HIS A 15 7.02 3.22 4.42
C HIS A 15 7.56 4.45 3.69
N ARG A 16 8.39 4.25 2.66
CA ARG A 16 8.93 5.37 1.86
C ARG A 16 7.81 6.19 1.22
N PHE A 17 6.80 5.53 0.65
CA PHE A 17 5.70 6.19 -0.04
C PHE A 17 4.91 7.11 0.89
N VAL A 18 4.58 6.66 2.10
CA VAL A 18 3.84 7.47 3.08
C VAL A 18 4.69 8.61 3.65
N GLU A 19 5.99 8.39 3.84
CA GLU A 19 6.90 9.43 4.34
C GLU A 19 7.16 10.55 3.31
N GLU A 20 7.27 10.19 2.02
CA GLU A 20 7.83 11.10 1.01
C GLU A 20 6.84 11.53 -0.09
N ILE A 21 5.84 10.71 -0.42
CA ILE A 21 5.12 10.82 -1.71
C ILE A 21 3.62 11.05 -1.52
N GLY A 22 2.98 10.28 -0.65
CA GLY A 22 1.53 10.17 -0.65
C GLY A 22 0.93 9.58 0.61
N SER A 23 -0.30 9.09 0.50
CA SER A 23 -1.03 8.46 1.59
C SER A 23 -1.58 7.11 1.17
N ILE A 24 -1.82 6.25 2.15
CA ILE A 24 -2.57 5.01 1.96
C ILE A 24 -3.89 5.07 2.72
N GLU A 25 -4.87 4.38 2.19
CA GLU A 25 -6.14 4.14 2.88
C GLU A 25 -6.39 2.64 3.01
N ILE A 26 -6.94 2.25 4.16
CA ILE A 26 -7.27 0.85 4.48
C ILE A 26 -8.70 0.83 5.03
N GLY A 27 -9.55 0.01 4.42
CA GLY A 27 -10.92 -0.20 4.86
C GLY A 27 -11.93 -0.16 3.73
N GLN A 28 -13.15 -0.59 4.08
CA GLN A 28 -14.29 -0.57 3.17
C GLN A 28 -14.74 0.87 2.89
N HIS A 29 -15.19 1.10 1.66
CA HIS A 29 -15.76 2.36 1.22
C HIS A 29 -17.05 2.08 0.44
N GLU A 30 -18.09 2.89 0.63
CA GLU A 30 -19.40 2.61 0.02
C GLU A 30 -19.40 2.72 -1.51
N MET A 31 -18.48 3.51 -2.07
CA MET A 31 -18.39 3.77 -3.51
C MET A 31 -17.17 3.13 -4.19
N ILE A 32 -16.21 2.61 -3.41
CA ILE A 32 -14.95 2.07 -3.94
C ILE A 32 -14.76 0.68 -3.35
N SER A 33 -14.63 -0.30 -4.23
CA SER A 33 -14.62 -1.70 -3.80
C SER A 33 -13.28 -2.09 -3.17
N SER A 34 -12.16 -1.53 -3.63
CA SER A 34 -10.80 -1.80 -3.16
C SER A 34 -10.62 -1.59 -1.66
N PHE A 35 -10.17 -2.61 -0.92
CA PHE A 35 -9.94 -2.55 0.53
C PHE A 35 -8.68 -1.78 0.94
N VAL A 36 -7.66 -1.76 0.08
CA VAL A 36 -6.43 -0.97 0.25
C VAL A 36 -6.22 -0.08 -0.97
N ARG A 37 -5.79 1.16 -0.74
CA ARG A 37 -5.63 2.17 -1.77
C ARG A 37 -4.39 3.02 -1.47
N ALA A 38 -3.72 3.51 -2.51
CA ALA A 38 -2.62 4.45 -2.42
C ALA A 38 -2.89 5.65 -3.32
N TYR A 39 -2.59 6.85 -2.80
CA TYR A 39 -2.79 8.12 -3.48
C TYR A 39 -1.53 8.99 -3.37
N ASP A 40 -1.18 9.67 -4.45
CA ASP A 40 -0.21 10.76 -4.45
C ASP A 40 -0.90 12.09 -4.80
N LEU A 41 -0.14 13.17 -5.01
CA LEU A 41 -0.69 14.46 -5.43
C LEU A 41 -1.36 14.44 -6.82
N GLY A 42 -1.01 13.48 -7.66
CA GLY A 42 -1.58 13.25 -8.99
C GLY A 42 -2.86 12.40 -8.99
N GLY A 43 -3.20 11.76 -7.87
CA GLY A 43 -4.42 10.97 -7.69
C GLY A 43 -4.12 9.53 -7.33
N THR A 44 -4.87 8.60 -7.91
CA THR A 44 -4.77 7.16 -7.59
C THR A 44 -3.45 6.57 -8.11
N VAL A 45 -2.65 6.05 -7.18
CA VAL A 45 -1.43 5.28 -7.46
C VAL A 45 -1.76 3.80 -7.60
N TYR A 46 -2.55 3.26 -6.67
CA TYR A 46 -2.92 1.86 -6.67
C TYR A 46 -4.26 1.61 -5.97
N GLU A 47 -5.01 0.64 -6.50
CA GLU A 47 -6.29 0.16 -5.97
C GLU A 47 -6.22 -1.37 -5.85
N GLY A 48 -6.37 -1.88 -4.63
CA GLY A 48 -6.35 -3.30 -4.34
C GLY A 48 -7.69 -4.01 -4.62
N LYS A 49 -7.80 -5.25 -4.15
CA LYS A 49 -8.99 -6.09 -4.24
C LYS A 49 -10.04 -5.69 -3.21
N ASP A 50 -11.26 -6.17 -3.43
CA ASP A 50 -12.39 -5.89 -2.53
C ASP A 50 -12.26 -6.51 -1.14
N ASN A 51 -11.55 -7.63 -1.05
CA ASN A 51 -11.33 -8.35 0.19
C ASN A 51 -10.01 -9.12 0.16
N TYR A 52 -9.50 -9.39 1.34
CA TYR A 52 -8.29 -10.17 1.57
C TYR A 52 -8.52 -11.15 2.72
N PRO A 53 -7.90 -12.34 2.69
CA PRO A 53 -7.96 -13.29 3.79
C PRO A 53 -7.31 -12.76 5.08
N SER A 54 -6.37 -11.81 4.97
CA SER A 54 -5.69 -11.18 6.11
C SER A 54 -5.23 -9.76 5.80
N LEU A 55 -4.97 -8.96 6.85
CA LEU A 55 -4.38 -7.62 6.70
C LEU A 55 -2.96 -7.71 6.12
N GLU A 56 -2.21 -8.75 6.47
CA GLU A 56 -0.87 -9.02 5.92
C GLU A 56 -0.93 -9.15 4.39
N GLU A 57 -1.87 -9.96 3.87
CA GLU A 57 -2.04 -10.10 2.42
C GLU A 57 -2.48 -8.80 1.74
N ALA A 58 -3.30 -7.99 2.41
CA ALA A 58 -3.70 -6.68 1.89
C ALA A 58 -2.50 -5.72 1.81
N LEU A 59 -1.65 -5.68 2.84
CA LEU A 59 -0.45 -4.85 2.87
C LEU A 59 0.61 -5.34 1.88
N GLN A 60 0.75 -6.65 1.68
CA GLN A 60 1.65 -7.21 0.66
C GLN A 60 1.21 -6.84 -0.77
N ASP A 61 -0.10 -6.86 -1.03
CA ASP A 61 -0.64 -6.44 -2.34
C ASP A 61 -0.43 -4.94 -2.56
N LEU A 62 -0.67 -4.13 -1.54
CA LEU A 62 -0.43 -2.68 -1.57
C LEU A 62 1.06 -2.35 -1.78
N GLU A 63 1.96 -3.04 -1.07
CA GLU A 63 3.42 -2.91 -1.21
C GLU A 63 3.86 -3.20 -2.65
N ALA A 64 3.39 -4.31 -3.22
CA ALA A 64 3.71 -4.69 -4.59
C ALA A 64 3.13 -3.70 -5.62
N GLY A 65 1.90 -3.23 -5.40
CA GLY A 65 1.21 -2.28 -6.26
C GLY A 65 1.90 -0.92 -6.32
N ILE A 66 2.23 -0.34 -5.15
CA ILE A 66 2.99 0.91 -5.07
C ILE A 66 4.36 0.73 -5.71
N LYS A 67 5.07 -0.37 -5.40
CA LYS A 67 6.40 -0.62 -5.98
C LYS A 67 6.35 -0.65 -7.50
N ALA A 68 5.37 -1.33 -8.09
CA ALA A 68 5.21 -1.40 -9.54
C ALA A 68 5.00 0.00 -10.15
N TYR A 69 4.18 0.83 -9.51
CA TYR A 69 3.95 2.21 -9.96
C TYR A 69 5.23 3.06 -9.90
N LEU A 70 5.98 3.00 -8.78
CA LEU A 70 7.23 3.74 -8.63
C LEU A 70 8.28 3.29 -9.66
N ASP A 71 8.42 1.99 -9.89
CA ASP A 71 9.32 1.44 -10.90
C ASP A 71 8.93 1.90 -12.32
N GLU A 72 7.64 1.93 -12.66
CA GLU A 72 7.13 2.38 -13.97
C GLU A 72 7.41 3.87 -14.22
N HIS A 73 7.35 4.68 -13.16
CA HIS A 73 7.52 6.14 -13.24
C HIS A 73 8.95 6.61 -12.92
N GLY A 74 9.85 5.68 -12.57
CA GLY A 74 11.26 5.97 -12.27
C GLY A 74 11.48 6.76 -10.98
N ILE A 75 10.67 6.48 -9.94
CA ILE A 75 10.66 7.18 -8.64
C ILE A 75 11.36 6.37 -7.54
#